data_AF-A0A418WU74-F1
#
_entry.id   AF-A0A418WU74-F1
#
_cell.length_a   1.000
_cell.length_b   1.000
_cell.length_c   1.000
_cell.angle_alpha   90.00
_cell.angle_beta   90.00
_cell.angle_gamma   90.00
#
_symmetry.space_group_name_H-M   'P 1'
#
loop_
_entity.id
_entity.type
_entity.pdbx_description
1 polymer ?
#
loop_
_entity_poly.entity_id
_entity_poly.type
_entity_poly.pdbx_seq_one_letter_code
_entity_poly.pdbx_strand_id
1 'polypeptide(L)'
;MAGAKITVDDSAIIAALQGLIAAGERPEPALKNIGEHLRESTIARIKAEKSPDGTAFKPLSPAYAKTKKGPGILRETGTLAQIVYQAADGQLDVGTNAIYAAIHQFGGSVTRHARSRQMSFRTASEGAFTKKDGTKAGSKLRFAAPGSPGSSARWVTIGEHTIPIPARPFLGISAEDKVAVLEILGDFLDLASGDNLALEGRPLKSGCYSAGSCLAHPWALKTVCSSFGGIRKGFAGPSGGSARGSFLRSDRDAPRGHDRPP
;
A
#
# COMPACT_ATOMS: atom_id res chain seq x y z
N MET A 1 -49.29 -45.11 7.91
CA MET A 1 -47.84 -44.98 7.68
C MET A 1 -47.15 -45.17 9.02
N ALA A 2 -46.55 -46.33 9.26
CA ALA A 2 -45.82 -46.59 10.51
C ALA A 2 -44.39 -46.05 10.34
N GLY A 3 -44.05 -44.99 11.09
CA GLY A 3 -42.73 -44.39 11.11
C GLY A 3 -42.21 -44.29 12.54
N ALA A 4 -40.93 -44.58 12.74
CA ALA A 4 -40.24 -44.34 14.00
C ALA A 4 -39.88 -42.84 14.10
N LYS A 5 -40.16 -42.22 15.26
CA LYS A 5 -39.77 -40.84 15.61
C LYS A 5 -38.82 -40.92 16.81
N ILE A 6 -37.65 -40.33 16.68
CA ILE A 6 -36.71 -40.14 17.80
C ILE A 6 -36.76 -38.66 18.18
N THR A 7 -36.97 -38.36 19.46
CA THR A 7 -36.83 -37.02 20.03
C THR A 7 -35.42 -36.88 20.58
N VAL A 8 -34.66 -35.93 20.05
CA VAL A 8 -33.29 -35.64 20.48
C VAL A 8 -33.36 -34.50 21.50
N ASP A 9 -33.40 -34.84 22.78
CA ASP A 9 -33.34 -33.90 23.92
C ASP A 9 -31.90 -33.84 24.46
N ASP A 10 -30.97 -33.37 23.61
CA ASP A 10 -29.58 -33.19 24.02
C ASP A 10 -29.32 -31.71 24.34
N SER A 11 -29.12 -31.41 25.62
CA SER A 11 -28.89 -30.05 26.09
C SER A 11 -27.61 -29.43 25.53
N ALA A 12 -26.58 -30.23 25.22
CA ALA A 12 -25.34 -29.75 24.64
C ALA A 12 -25.56 -29.31 23.18
N ILE A 13 -26.31 -30.09 22.40
CA ILE A 13 -26.64 -29.74 21.00
C ILE A 13 -27.50 -28.47 20.95
N ILE A 14 -28.49 -28.35 21.83
CA ILE A 14 -29.35 -27.15 21.91
C ILE A 14 -28.52 -25.92 22.30
N ALA A 15 -27.61 -26.04 23.27
CA ALA A 15 -26.73 -24.95 23.67
C ALA A 15 -25.80 -24.51 22.53
N ALA A 16 -25.21 -25.45 21.77
CA ALA A 16 -24.38 -25.15 20.61
C ALA A 16 -25.16 -24.41 19.51
N LEU A 17 -26.38 -24.87 19.20
CA LEU A 17 -27.27 -24.20 18.23
C LEU A 17 -27.65 -22.78 18.68
N GLN A 18 -27.95 -22.59 19.98
CA GLN A 18 -28.22 -21.27 20.53
C GLN A 18 -27.01 -20.34 20.44
N GLY A 19 -25.80 -20.86 20.66
CA GLY A 19 -24.55 -20.13 20.49
C GLY A 19 -24.34 -19.66 19.06
N LEU A 20 -24.59 -20.54 18.07
CA LEU A 20 -24.51 -20.19 16.65
C LEU A 20 -25.56 -19.14 16.25
N ILE A 21 -26.79 -19.24 16.76
CA ILE A 21 -27.83 -18.22 16.51
C ILE A 21 -27.38 -16.86 17.08
N ALA A 22 -26.91 -16.83 18.32
CA ALA A 22 -26.44 -15.61 18.96
C ALA A 22 -25.23 -14.98 18.23
N ALA A 23 -24.34 -15.82 17.70
CA ALA A 23 -23.22 -15.38 16.87
C ALA A 23 -23.67 -14.82 15.51
N GLY A 24 -24.72 -15.39 14.92
CA GLY A 24 -25.35 -14.86 13.71
C GLY A 24 -26.06 -13.51 13.94
N GLU A 25 -26.62 -13.28 15.12
CA GLU A 25 -27.22 -12.00 15.50
C GLU A 25 -26.19 -10.90 15.77
N ARG A 26 -24.96 -11.27 16.12
CA ARG A 26 -23.87 -10.33 16.47
C ARG A 26 -22.56 -10.70 15.77
N PRO A 27 -22.48 -10.54 14.44
CA PRO A 27 -21.29 -10.88 13.67
C PRO A 27 -20.16 -9.85 13.82
N GLU A 28 -20.36 -8.73 14.54
CA GLU A 28 -19.39 -7.64 14.65
C GLU A 28 -17.99 -8.08 15.10
N PRO A 29 -17.82 -9.02 16.06
CA PRO A 29 -16.48 -9.49 16.43
C PRO A 29 -15.75 -10.16 15.25
N ALA A 30 -16.45 -11.00 14.48
CA ALA A 30 -15.88 -11.63 13.29
C ALA A 30 -15.56 -10.59 12.22
N LEU A 31 -16.49 -9.66 11.95
CA LEU A 31 -16.33 -8.60 10.96
C LEU A 31 -15.16 -7.66 11.29
N LYS A 32 -14.91 -7.38 12.58
CA LYS A 32 -13.73 -6.59 13.01
C LYS A 32 -12.42 -7.31 12.71
N ASN A 33 -12.33 -8.61 13.02
CA ASN A 33 -11.15 -9.40 12.71
C ASN A 33 -10.90 -9.48 11.19
N ILE A 34 -11.97 -9.69 10.41
CA ILE A 34 -11.92 -9.64 8.94
C ILE A 34 -11.48 -8.26 8.46
N GLY A 35 -12.03 -7.18 9.03
CA GLY A 35 -11.68 -5.81 8.70
C GLY A 35 -10.21 -5.47 8.93
N GLU A 36 -9.65 -5.89 10.07
CA GLU A 36 -8.21 -5.76 10.34
C GLU A 36 -7.37 -6.53 9.33
N HIS A 37 -7.73 -7.78 9.03
CA HIS A 37 -7.02 -8.57 8.05
C HIS A 37 -7.01 -7.91 6.67
N LEU A 38 -8.19 -7.46 6.18
CA LEU A 38 -8.32 -6.80 4.88
C LEU A 38 -7.57 -5.46 4.83
N ARG A 39 -7.52 -4.73 5.96
CA ARG A 39 -6.73 -3.50 6.08
C ARG A 39 -5.25 -3.79 5.89
N GLU A 40 -4.73 -4.77 6.61
CA GLU A 40 -3.32 -5.16 6.53
C GLU A 40 -2.95 -5.71 5.16
N SER A 41 -3.79 -6.57 4.58
CA SER A 41 -3.53 -7.16 3.27
C SER A 41 -3.57 -6.12 2.16
N THR A 42 -4.47 -5.13 2.24
CA THR A 42 -4.50 -3.98 1.32
C THR A 42 -3.22 -3.15 1.41
N ILE A 43 -2.75 -2.84 2.62
CA ILE A 43 -1.49 -2.09 2.82
C ILE A 43 -0.30 -2.87 2.27
N ALA A 44 -0.26 -4.19 2.50
CA ALA A 44 0.78 -5.07 1.98
C ALA A 44 0.77 -5.11 0.45
N ARG A 45 -0.41 -5.18 -0.18
CA ARG A 45 -0.58 -5.13 -1.64
C ARG A 45 -0.12 -3.82 -2.25
N ILE A 46 -0.45 -2.68 -1.62
CA ILE A 46 0.03 -1.35 -2.04
C ILE A 46 1.57 -1.28 -1.97
N LYS A 47 2.16 -1.85 -0.91
CA LYS A 47 3.62 -1.92 -0.73
C LYS A 47 4.29 -2.84 -1.77
N ALA A 48 3.64 -3.94 -2.13
CA ALA A 48 4.11 -4.91 -3.11
C ALA A 48 3.80 -4.51 -4.57
N GLU A 49 3.03 -3.45 -4.78
CA GLU A 49 2.59 -2.95 -6.09
C GLU A 49 1.77 -3.96 -6.90
N LYS A 50 0.90 -4.70 -6.20
CA LYS A 50 0.05 -5.74 -6.80
C LYS A 50 -1.43 -5.46 -6.55
N SER A 51 -2.22 -5.77 -7.57
CA SER A 51 -3.67 -5.87 -7.52
C SER A 51 -4.12 -7.03 -6.62
N PRO A 52 -5.35 -7.00 -6.08
CA PRO A 52 -6.00 -8.18 -5.51
C PRO A 52 -5.93 -9.43 -6.40
N ASP A 53 -5.92 -9.26 -7.73
CA ASP A 53 -5.82 -10.38 -8.68
C ASP A 53 -4.38 -10.90 -8.87
N GLY A 54 -3.41 -10.34 -8.13
CA GLY A 54 -1.98 -10.66 -8.26
C GLY A 54 -1.27 -9.95 -9.42
N THR A 55 -1.99 -9.21 -10.27
CA THR A 55 -1.41 -8.44 -11.37
C THR A 55 -0.61 -7.23 -10.85
N ALA A 56 0.57 -6.98 -11.42
CA ALA A 56 1.36 -5.81 -11.05
C ALA A 56 0.67 -4.51 -11.50
N PHE A 57 0.79 -3.44 -10.71
CA PHE A 57 0.24 -2.15 -11.09
C PHE A 57 0.84 -1.63 -12.38
N LYS A 58 0.02 -0.92 -13.17
CA LYS A 58 0.49 -0.31 -14.41
C LYS A 58 1.62 0.67 -14.11
N PRO A 59 2.79 0.54 -14.77
CA PRO A 59 3.97 1.32 -14.45
C PRO A 59 3.73 2.82 -14.67
N LEU A 60 4.57 3.61 -14.01
CA LEU A 60 4.61 5.06 -14.20
C LEU A 60 5.19 5.39 -15.58
N SER A 61 4.85 6.56 -16.13
CA SER A 61 5.51 7.01 -17.36
C SER A 61 7.01 7.29 -17.07
N PRO A 62 7.92 6.99 -18.02
CA PRO A 62 9.36 7.17 -17.80
C PRO A 62 9.74 8.60 -17.43
N ALA A 63 9.03 9.60 -17.95
CA ALA A 63 9.25 11.00 -17.62
C ALA A 63 8.85 11.32 -16.17
N TYR A 64 7.67 10.87 -15.74
CA TYR A 64 7.18 11.15 -14.38
C TYR A 64 7.95 10.36 -13.31
N ALA A 65 8.35 9.12 -13.61
CA ALA A 65 9.14 8.28 -12.70
C ALA A 65 10.44 8.96 -12.25
N LYS A 66 11.09 9.75 -13.12
CA LYS A 66 12.33 10.49 -12.81
C LYS A 66 12.14 11.62 -11.81
N THR A 67 10.96 12.25 -11.83
CA THR A 67 10.64 13.41 -10.98
C THR A 67 9.85 13.02 -9.72
N LYS A 68 9.43 11.75 -9.63
CA LYS A 68 8.56 11.28 -8.57
C LYS A 68 9.28 11.33 -7.22
N LYS A 69 8.54 11.74 -6.21
CA LYS A 69 8.96 11.69 -4.80
C LYS A 69 8.36 10.47 -4.13
N GLY A 70 9.12 9.87 -3.21
CA GLY A 70 8.68 8.73 -2.42
C GLY A 70 8.85 7.37 -3.13
N PRO A 71 8.74 6.27 -2.38
CA PRO A 71 9.00 4.92 -2.88
C PRO A 71 7.75 4.31 -3.52
N GLY A 72 7.83 3.88 -4.77
CA GLY A 72 6.81 3.03 -5.43
C GLY A 72 5.69 3.78 -6.15
N ILE A 73 4.70 3.07 -6.70
CA ILE A 73 3.70 3.61 -7.65
C ILE A 73 2.55 4.37 -6.97
N LEU A 74 2.00 3.82 -5.88
CA LEU A 74 0.86 4.40 -5.16
C LEU A 74 1.25 4.99 -3.80
N ARG A 75 2.53 5.33 -3.66
CA ARG A 75 3.14 5.71 -2.39
C ARG A 75 4.00 6.96 -2.62
N GLU A 76 3.52 8.09 -2.11
CA GLU A 76 4.25 9.35 -2.06
C GLU A 76 4.26 9.85 -0.60
N THR A 77 3.12 10.33 -0.11
CA THR A 77 2.95 10.81 1.28
C THR A 77 2.45 9.72 2.24
N GLY A 78 2.01 8.57 1.71
CA GLY A 78 1.46 7.47 2.52
C GLY A 78 -0.03 7.60 2.86
N THR A 79 -0.69 8.70 2.51
CA THR A 79 -2.13 8.92 2.77
C THR A 79 -3.02 7.82 2.18
N LEU A 80 -2.71 7.32 0.97
CA LEU A 80 -3.46 6.21 0.37
C LEU A 80 -3.38 4.92 1.20
N ALA A 81 -2.28 4.71 1.94
CA ALA A 81 -2.12 3.55 2.79
C ALA A 81 -2.84 3.69 4.16
N GLN A 82 -3.49 4.83 4.42
CA GLN A 82 -4.39 5.00 5.56
C GLN A 82 -5.73 4.35 5.23
N ILE A 83 -5.74 3.02 5.29
CA ILE A 83 -6.93 2.20 5.10
C ILE A 83 -7.69 2.13 6.43
N VAL A 84 -9.00 2.34 6.37
CA VAL A 84 -9.93 2.32 7.49
C VAL A 84 -11.03 1.30 7.17
N TYR A 85 -11.53 0.62 8.20
CA TYR A 85 -12.71 -0.22 8.07
C TYR A 85 -13.74 0.16 9.14
N GLN A 86 -15.01 -0.13 8.85
CA GLN A 86 -16.13 0.00 9.79
C GLN A 86 -16.97 -1.26 9.74
N ALA A 87 -17.25 -1.84 10.91
CA ALA A 87 -18.10 -3.01 11.06
C ALA A 87 -19.32 -2.62 11.90
N ALA A 88 -20.49 -2.57 11.26
CA ALA A 88 -21.77 -2.21 11.87
C ALA A 88 -22.92 -2.88 11.12
N ASP A 89 -24.01 -3.18 11.82
CA ASP A 89 -25.25 -3.71 11.24
C ASP A 89 -25.06 -4.97 10.37
N GLY A 90 -24.12 -5.83 10.75
CA GLY A 90 -23.77 -7.03 9.99
C GLY A 90 -23.03 -6.75 8.67
N GLN A 91 -22.57 -5.52 8.44
CA GLN A 91 -21.83 -5.11 7.26
C GLN A 91 -20.38 -4.72 7.61
N LEU A 92 -19.50 -4.87 6.63
CA LEU A 92 -18.10 -4.46 6.72
C LEU A 92 -17.75 -3.57 5.54
N ASP A 93 -17.46 -2.31 5.83
CA ASP A 93 -16.97 -1.34 4.87
C ASP A 93 -15.46 -1.18 5.02
N VAL A 94 -14.73 -1.19 3.91
CA VAL A 94 -13.27 -0.99 3.87
C VAL A 94 -12.93 0.06 2.82
N GLY A 95 -12.15 1.07 3.20
CA GLY A 95 -11.81 2.17 2.31
C GLY A 95 -10.68 3.06 2.80
N THR A 96 -10.53 4.21 2.15
CA THR A 96 -9.58 5.26 2.53
C THR A 96 -10.21 6.63 2.38
N ASN A 97 -9.74 7.59 3.15
CA ASN A 97 -10.17 8.99 3.08
C ASN A 97 -9.48 9.79 1.96
N ALA A 98 -8.58 9.17 1.19
CA ALA A 98 -7.89 9.83 0.10
C ALA A 98 -8.84 10.10 -1.08
N ILE A 99 -9.15 11.37 -1.37
CA ILE A 99 -10.08 11.79 -2.45
C ILE A 99 -9.69 11.18 -3.82
N TYR A 100 -8.40 11.06 -4.09
CA TYR A 100 -7.88 10.54 -5.36
C TYR A 100 -7.88 9.00 -5.45
N ALA A 101 -8.27 8.30 -4.37
CA ALA A 101 -8.31 6.84 -4.31
C ALA A 101 -9.24 6.24 -5.37
N ALA A 102 -10.42 6.82 -5.58
CA ALA A 102 -11.40 6.32 -6.54
C ALA A 102 -10.84 6.28 -7.98
N ILE A 103 -10.14 7.34 -8.40
CA ILE A 103 -9.52 7.42 -9.73
C ILE A 103 -8.39 6.39 -9.86
N HIS A 104 -7.66 6.07 -8.78
CA HIS A 104 -6.68 4.99 -8.83
C HIS A 104 -7.32 3.60 -8.81
N GLN A 105 -8.43 3.41 -8.11
CA GLN A 105 -9.13 2.13 -8.06
C GLN A 105 -9.75 1.78 -9.42
N PHE A 106 -10.54 2.68 -9.99
CA PHE A 106 -11.33 2.42 -11.19
C PHE A 106 -10.65 2.89 -12.47
N GLY A 107 -9.62 3.74 -12.37
CA GLY A 107 -9.12 4.49 -13.50
C GLY A 107 -10.03 5.68 -13.82
N GLY A 108 -9.57 6.55 -14.72
CA GLY A 108 -10.37 7.70 -15.13
C GLY A 108 -9.58 8.66 -15.98
N SER A 109 -10.17 9.81 -16.26
CA SER A 109 -9.51 10.85 -17.03
C SER A 109 -9.76 12.21 -16.39
N VAL A 110 -8.72 13.05 -16.37
CA VAL A 110 -8.81 14.42 -15.82
C VAL A 110 -8.67 15.39 -16.98
N THR A 111 -9.74 16.13 -17.24
CA THR A 111 -9.76 17.19 -18.26
C THR A 111 -9.08 18.44 -17.71
N ARG A 112 -8.14 18.97 -18.49
CA ARG A 112 -7.47 20.24 -18.22
C ARG A 112 -8.06 21.27 -19.17
N HIS A 113 -8.93 22.13 -18.67
CA HIS A 113 -9.55 23.18 -19.46
C HIS A 113 -8.53 24.12 -20.09
N ALA A 114 -8.90 24.67 -21.24
CA ALA A 114 -8.07 25.64 -21.96
C ALA A 114 -7.78 26.86 -21.08
N ARG A 115 -6.53 27.33 -21.15
CA ARG A 115 -6.10 28.53 -20.43
C ARG A 115 -5.11 29.32 -21.26
N SER A 116 -5.27 30.63 -21.25
CA SER A 116 -4.26 31.56 -21.75
C SER A 116 -3.53 32.20 -20.57
N ARG A 117 -2.22 32.38 -20.69
CA ARG A 117 -1.45 33.20 -19.73
C ARG A 117 -0.41 34.00 -20.47
N GLN A 118 -0.24 35.26 -20.10
CA GLN A 118 0.83 36.08 -20.63
C GLN A 118 2.16 35.63 -20.01
N MET A 119 3.15 35.35 -20.86
CA MET A 119 4.51 34.95 -20.45
C MET A 119 5.52 35.83 -21.16
N SER A 120 6.59 36.20 -20.44
CA SER A 120 7.70 36.98 -20.97
C SER A 120 8.80 36.08 -21.52
N PHE A 121 9.24 36.37 -22.74
CA PHE A 121 10.30 35.64 -23.43
C PHE A 121 11.41 36.59 -23.84
N ARG A 122 12.66 36.13 -23.72
CA ARG A 122 13.83 36.77 -24.33
C ARG A 122 14.31 35.95 -25.51
N THR A 123 14.81 36.64 -26.52
CA THR A 123 15.42 36.03 -27.70
C THR A 123 16.85 35.61 -27.37
N ALA A 124 17.17 34.32 -27.46
CA ALA A 124 18.54 33.84 -27.28
C ALA A 124 19.36 34.02 -28.55
N SER A 125 20.66 34.26 -28.41
CA SER A 125 21.63 34.26 -29.53
C SER A 125 21.87 32.84 -30.10
N GLU A 126 21.56 31.80 -29.32
CA GLU A 126 21.72 30.40 -29.72
C GLU A 126 20.73 30.03 -30.83
N GLY A 127 21.25 29.58 -31.97
CA GLY A 127 20.47 29.26 -33.18
C GLY A 127 20.12 30.48 -34.05
N ALA A 128 20.53 31.69 -33.64
CA ALA A 128 20.33 32.88 -34.45
C ALA A 128 21.32 32.91 -35.62
N PHE A 129 20.80 33.02 -36.84
CA PHE A 129 21.59 33.32 -38.02
C PHE A 129 21.17 34.68 -38.60
N THR A 130 22.12 35.39 -39.20
CA THR A 130 21.87 36.68 -39.84
C THR A 130 21.46 36.43 -41.29
N LYS A 131 20.27 36.91 -41.69
CA LYS A 131 19.86 36.92 -43.10
C LYS A 131 20.72 37.90 -43.90
N LYS A 132 20.70 37.79 -45.22
CA LYS A 132 21.38 38.75 -46.13
C LYS A 132 20.96 40.21 -45.87
N ASP A 133 19.73 40.41 -45.37
CA ASP A 133 19.17 41.72 -45.02
C ASP A 133 19.60 42.23 -43.63
N GLY A 134 20.56 41.58 -42.96
CA GLY A 134 21.07 41.99 -41.64
C GLY A 134 20.18 41.63 -40.45
N THR A 135 18.97 41.12 -40.68
CA THR A 135 18.04 40.69 -39.62
C THR A 135 18.42 39.32 -39.06
N LYS A 136 18.39 39.17 -37.72
CA LYS A 136 18.61 37.87 -37.05
C LYS A 136 17.33 37.03 -37.06
N ALA A 137 17.41 35.80 -37.54
CA ALA A 137 16.31 34.83 -37.57
C ALA A 137 16.74 33.49 -36.95
N GLY A 138 15.77 32.64 -36.57
CA GLY A 138 16.05 31.31 -36.01
C GLY A 138 16.45 31.27 -34.52
N SER A 139 16.49 32.42 -33.85
CA SER A 139 16.78 32.51 -32.42
C SER A 139 15.72 31.79 -31.58
N LYS A 140 16.16 30.94 -30.65
CA LYS A 140 15.26 30.27 -29.69
C LYS A 140 14.72 31.26 -28.66
N LEU A 141 13.44 31.14 -28.30
CA LEU A 141 12.87 31.87 -27.17
C LEU A 141 13.24 31.18 -25.85
N ARG A 142 13.61 31.98 -24.85
CA ARG A 142 13.85 31.53 -23.47
C ARG A 142 12.90 32.29 -22.54
N PHE A 143 12.39 31.62 -21.50
CA PHE A 143 11.62 32.30 -20.46
C PHE A 143 12.47 33.39 -19.79
N ALA A 144 11.88 34.56 -19.58
CA ALA A 144 12.52 35.71 -18.95
C ALA A 144 11.60 36.28 -17.87
N ALA A 145 12.17 36.96 -16.87
CA ALA A 145 11.37 37.70 -15.90
C ALA A 145 10.59 38.82 -16.62
N PRO A 146 9.33 39.09 -16.21
CA PRO A 146 8.53 40.15 -16.82
C PRO A 146 9.22 41.50 -16.61
N GLY A 147 9.26 42.33 -17.66
CA GLY A 147 9.88 43.66 -17.61
C GLY A 147 11.41 43.67 -17.65
N SER A 148 12.07 42.50 -17.72
CA SER A 148 13.53 42.45 -17.88
C SER A 148 13.96 43.01 -19.26
N PRO A 149 15.13 43.66 -19.36
CA PRO A 149 15.62 44.21 -20.63
C PRO A 149 15.66 43.18 -21.75
N GLY A 150 15.09 43.52 -22.91
CA GLY A 150 15.02 42.62 -24.07
C GLY A 150 13.99 41.48 -23.95
N SER A 151 13.12 41.50 -22.94
CA SER A 151 11.99 40.58 -22.84
C SER A 151 10.75 41.12 -23.56
N SER A 152 9.99 40.22 -24.19
CA SER A 152 8.71 40.53 -24.85
C SER A 152 7.61 39.65 -24.25
N ALA A 153 6.49 40.26 -23.87
CA ALA A 153 5.33 39.56 -23.33
C ALA A 153 4.47 38.98 -24.46
N ARG A 154 4.11 37.70 -24.38
CA ARG A 154 3.27 37.00 -25.37
C ARG A 154 2.21 36.17 -24.66
N TRP A 155 1.02 36.11 -25.23
CA TRP A 155 -0.02 35.18 -24.77
C TRP A 155 0.35 33.76 -25.21
N VAL A 156 0.43 32.84 -24.24
CA VAL A 156 0.59 31.41 -24.50
C VAL A 156 -0.74 30.74 -24.15
N THR A 157 -1.40 30.21 -25.16
CA THR A 157 -2.64 29.45 -25.00
C THR A 157 -2.32 27.97 -24.99
N ILE A 158 -2.73 27.31 -23.91
CA ILE A 158 -2.71 25.85 -23.80
C ILE A 158 -4.14 25.40 -24.05
N GLY A 159 -4.33 24.62 -25.11
CA GLY A 159 -5.63 24.03 -25.44
C GLY A 159 -6.12 23.07 -24.37
N GLU A 160 -7.43 22.79 -24.41
CA GLU A 160 -8.01 21.76 -23.58
C GLU A 160 -7.38 20.39 -23.92
N HIS A 161 -7.01 19.63 -22.89
CA HIS A 161 -6.48 18.28 -23.08
C HIS A 161 -6.84 17.39 -21.89
N THR A 162 -6.96 16.09 -22.17
CA THR A 162 -7.35 15.10 -21.19
C THR A 162 -6.17 14.22 -20.82
N ILE A 163 -5.98 14.00 -19.52
CA ILE A 163 -4.92 13.16 -18.98
C ILE A 163 -5.55 11.83 -18.55
N PRO A 164 -5.26 10.70 -19.25
CA PRO A 164 -5.76 9.40 -18.84
C PRO A 164 -4.96 8.88 -17.62
N ILE A 165 -5.67 8.48 -16.57
CA ILE A 165 -5.12 7.85 -15.38
C ILE A 165 -5.52 6.37 -15.39
N PRO A 166 -4.55 5.45 -15.47
CA PRO A 166 -4.86 4.03 -15.51
C PRO A 166 -5.34 3.52 -14.15
N ALA A 167 -6.22 2.52 -14.19
CA ALA A 167 -6.62 1.77 -13.01
C ALA A 167 -5.43 1.01 -12.41
N ARG A 168 -5.33 1.07 -11.08
CA ARG A 168 -4.39 0.37 -10.22
C ARG A 168 -5.21 -0.11 -9.00
N PRO A 169 -6.08 -1.11 -9.19
CA PRO A 169 -7.00 -1.54 -8.17
C PRO A 169 -6.22 -2.10 -6.98
N PHE A 170 -6.45 -1.54 -5.80
CA PHE A 170 -5.80 -1.98 -4.56
C PHE A 170 -6.81 -2.51 -3.55
N LEU A 171 -8.05 -2.00 -3.59
CA LEU A 171 -9.17 -2.54 -2.84
C LEU A 171 -9.76 -3.76 -3.55
N GLY A 172 -10.10 -4.78 -2.78
CA GLY A 172 -10.64 -6.04 -3.25
C GLY A 172 -10.20 -7.21 -2.36
N ILE A 173 -10.80 -8.37 -2.58
CA ILE A 173 -10.52 -9.61 -1.85
C ILE A 173 -9.76 -10.54 -2.80
N SER A 174 -8.49 -10.79 -2.51
CA SER A 174 -7.65 -11.74 -3.26
C SER A 174 -8.05 -13.19 -2.97
N ALA A 175 -7.45 -14.14 -3.70
CA ALA A 175 -7.63 -15.56 -3.39
C ALA A 175 -7.11 -15.92 -1.99
N GLU A 176 -5.99 -15.33 -1.58
CA GLU A 176 -5.39 -15.52 -0.26
C GLU A 176 -6.25 -14.92 0.85
N ASP A 177 -6.80 -13.72 0.62
CA ASP A 177 -7.69 -13.08 1.60
C ASP A 177 -8.95 -13.93 1.83
N LYS A 178 -9.52 -14.53 0.77
CA LYS A 178 -10.71 -15.40 0.92
C LYS A 178 -10.44 -16.56 1.87
N VAL A 179 -9.27 -17.16 1.79
CA VAL A 179 -8.88 -18.26 2.69
C VAL A 179 -8.80 -17.75 4.12
N ALA A 180 -8.07 -16.65 4.34
CA ALA A 180 -7.91 -16.07 5.68
C ALA A 180 -9.26 -15.62 6.29
N VAL A 181 -10.15 -15.05 5.48
CA VAL A 181 -11.50 -14.66 5.93
C VAL A 181 -12.33 -15.86 6.34
N LEU A 182 -12.28 -16.96 5.59
CA LEU A 182 -12.96 -18.20 5.95
C LEU A 182 -12.37 -18.85 7.21
N GLU A 183 -11.05 -18.75 7.42
CA GLU A 183 -10.40 -19.20 8.65
C GLU A 183 -10.86 -18.38 9.85
N ILE A 184 -10.83 -17.04 9.76
CA ILE A 184 -11.33 -16.14 10.82
C ILE A 184 -12.80 -16.43 11.15
N LEU A 185 -13.62 -16.67 10.13
CA LEU A 185 -15.03 -17.00 10.32
C LEU A 185 -15.20 -18.38 10.96
N GLY A 186 -14.41 -19.38 10.55
CA GLY A 186 -14.41 -20.70 11.15
C GLY A 186 -14.05 -20.65 12.63
N ASP A 187 -12.96 -19.97 12.98
CA ASP A 187 -12.53 -19.77 14.38
C ASP A 187 -13.62 -19.08 15.21
N PHE A 188 -14.32 -18.10 14.64
CA PHE A 188 -15.43 -17.43 15.30
C PHE A 188 -16.63 -18.36 15.55
N LEU A 189 -16.98 -19.20 14.57
CA LEU A 189 -18.08 -20.15 14.68
C LEU A 189 -17.75 -21.30 15.65
N ASP A 190 -16.51 -21.78 15.68
CA ASP A 190 -16.05 -22.80 16.62
C ASP A 190 -16.10 -22.29 18.07
N LEU A 191 -15.76 -21.01 18.29
CA LEU A 191 -15.94 -20.36 19.59
C LEU A 191 -17.41 -20.23 19.98
N ALA A 192 -18.30 -20.02 19.00
CA ALA A 192 -19.74 -19.86 19.22
C ALA A 192 -20.47 -21.19 19.42
N SER A 193 -20.07 -22.27 18.75
CA SER A 193 -20.67 -23.60 18.90
C SER A 193 -20.30 -24.27 20.23
N GLY A 194 -19.33 -23.72 20.97
CA GLY A 194 -18.86 -24.31 22.22
C GLY A 194 -17.97 -25.53 22.01
N ASP A 195 -17.44 -25.73 20.79
CA ASP A 195 -16.52 -26.83 20.44
C ASP A 195 -15.15 -26.76 21.14
N ASN A 196 -14.95 -25.79 22.04
CA ASN A 196 -13.80 -25.71 22.94
C ASN A 196 -13.64 -26.92 23.88
N LEU A 197 -14.66 -27.79 24.02
CA LEU A 197 -14.62 -29.00 24.85
C LEU A 197 -14.07 -30.26 24.14
N ALA A 198 -13.86 -30.24 22.82
CA ALA A 198 -13.43 -31.41 22.05
C ALA A 198 -11.97 -31.35 21.56
N LEU A 199 -11.17 -30.38 22.02
CA LEU A 199 -9.87 -30.03 21.42
C LEU A 199 -8.64 -30.28 22.30
N GLU A 200 -8.66 -31.29 23.17
CA GLU A 200 -7.42 -31.97 23.56
C GLU A 200 -6.93 -32.83 22.37
N GLY A 201 -6.53 -32.21 21.26
CA GLY A 201 -5.96 -32.97 20.14
C GLY A 201 -6.01 -32.37 18.74
N ARG A 202 -6.69 -31.24 18.51
CA ARG A 202 -6.47 -30.52 17.24
C ARG A 202 -5.16 -29.75 17.36
N PRO A 203 -4.19 -29.94 16.46
CA PRO A 203 -3.03 -29.08 16.45
C PRO A 203 -3.54 -27.67 16.21
N LEU A 204 -3.29 -26.78 17.16
CA LEU A 204 -3.36 -25.33 16.94
C LEU A 204 -2.65 -25.10 15.61
N LYS A 205 -3.39 -24.75 14.57
CA LYS A 205 -2.79 -24.27 13.33
C LYS A 205 -2.07 -23.00 13.73
N SER A 206 -0.79 -23.16 14.04
CA SER A 206 0.09 -22.11 14.49
C SER A 206 -0.02 -20.97 13.49
N GLY A 207 -0.71 -19.92 13.92
CA GLY A 207 -0.70 -18.63 13.28
C GLY A 207 0.74 -18.13 13.30
N CYS A 208 1.46 -18.42 12.24
CA CYS A 208 2.66 -17.69 11.88
C CYS A 208 2.22 -16.39 11.20
N TYR A 209 1.68 -15.46 11.99
CA TYR A 209 1.74 -14.03 11.65
C TYR A 209 3.19 -13.58 11.84
N SER A 210 4.01 -13.86 10.83
CA SER A 210 5.36 -13.36 10.71
C SER A 210 5.71 -13.37 9.23
N ALA A 211 5.45 -12.26 8.55
CA ALA A 211 6.05 -11.96 7.26
C ALA A 211 7.57 -11.77 7.47
N GLY A 212 8.27 -12.90 7.51
CA GLY A 212 9.68 -13.01 7.82
C GLY A 212 10.21 -14.38 7.38
N SER A 213 10.20 -14.60 6.07
CA SER A 213 11.14 -15.44 5.30
C SER A 213 11.76 -16.67 6.01
N CYS A 214 11.27 -17.88 5.70
CA CYS A 214 12.01 -19.16 5.75
C CYS A 214 11.36 -20.10 4.71
N LEU A 215 12.06 -20.41 3.60
CA LEU A 215 12.70 -21.71 3.29
C LEU A 215 11.71 -22.89 3.21
N ALA A 216 11.80 -23.90 2.37
CA ALA A 216 12.60 -24.28 1.21
C ALA A 216 11.97 -25.64 0.84
N HIS A 217 11.59 -25.87 -0.42
CA HIS A 217 10.98 -27.15 -0.81
C HIS A 217 12.05 -28.26 -0.85
N PRO A 218 11.86 -29.42 -0.20
CA PRO A 218 12.81 -30.52 -0.22
C PRO A 218 12.45 -31.50 -1.34
N TRP A 219 13.14 -31.41 -2.48
CA TRP A 219 13.19 -32.50 -3.44
C TRP A 219 14.52 -32.48 -4.21
N ALA A 220 15.51 -33.22 -3.70
CA ALA A 220 16.59 -33.78 -4.53
C ALA A 220 17.39 -34.79 -3.70
N LEU A 221 17.07 -36.06 -3.94
CA LEU A 221 17.77 -37.24 -3.46
C LEU A 221 18.99 -37.51 -4.35
N LYS A 222 20.04 -38.07 -3.71
CA LYS A 222 21.26 -38.71 -4.28
C LYS A 222 22.36 -37.70 -4.65
N THR A 223 23.61 -37.81 -4.20
CA THR A 223 24.51 -38.96 -4.42
C THR A 223 25.84 -38.74 -3.65
N VAL A 224 26.36 -39.81 -3.01
CA VAL A 224 27.81 -40.12 -2.77
C VAL A 224 28.61 -39.20 -1.82
N CYS A 225 29.01 -39.67 -0.63
CA CYS A 225 30.12 -40.58 -0.28
C CYS A 225 31.44 -39.84 0.05
N SER A 226 31.99 -40.20 1.20
CA SER A 226 33.43 -40.29 1.49
C SER A 226 34.22 -39.01 1.84
N SER A 227 34.60 -38.95 3.12
CA SER A 227 36.01 -38.97 3.56
C SER A 227 36.81 -37.67 3.65
N PHE A 228 37.49 -37.60 4.80
CA PHE A 228 38.84 -37.07 5.03
C PHE A 228 39.05 -35.62 5.49
N GLY A 229 39.71 -35.51 6.64
CA GLY A 229 40.93 -34.72 6.74
C GLY A 229 40.80 -33.35 7.38
N GLY A 230 41.07 -33.27 8.68
CA GLY A 230 41.32 -32.01 9.37
C GLY A 230 42.63 -31.35 8.90
N ILE A 231 42.75 -30.04 9.14
CA ILE A 231 44.02 -29.30 9.26
C ILE A 231 43.75 -28.05 10.13
N ARG A 232 44.64 -27.81 11.09
CA ARG A 232 44.74 -26.60 11.92
C ARG A 232 45.31 -25.43 11.11
N LYS A 233 44.92 -24.20 11.49
CA LYS A 233 45.68 -22.93 11.54
C LYS A 233 44.64 -21.84 11.89
N GLY A 234 44.72 -21.08 12.97
CA GLY A 234 45.87 -20.36 13.50
C GLY A 234 45.95 -19.01 12.81
N PHE A 235 45.22 -17.99 13.28
CA PHE A 235 45.51 -16.58 12.97
C PHE A 235 45.05 -15.67 14.11
N ALA A 236 46.03 -14.92 14.62
CA ALA A 236 45.89 -13.83 15.57
C ALA A 236 45.87 -12.49 14.82
N GLY A 237 45.22 -11.46 15.39
CA GLY A 237 45.45 -10.06 15.02
C GLY A 237 44.27 -9.12 15.29
N PRO A 238 44.51 -7.83 15.63
CA PRO A 238 43.83 -7.15 16.74
C PRO A 238 43.10 -5.83 16.35
N SER A 239 42.73 -5.04 17.37
CA SER A 239 42.16 -3.66 17.37
C SER A 239 40.62 -3.58 17.46
N GLY A 240 39.98 -2.69 18.20
CA GLY A 240 40.41 -1.60 19.07
C GLY A 240 39.17 -0.79 19.51
N GLY A 241 39.20 -0.23 20.73
CA GLY A 241 38.48 0.98 21.15
C GLY A 241 36.95 0.94 21.30
N SER A 242 36.46 0.72 22.53
CA SER A 242 35.12 1.15 22.96
C SER A 242 35.22 1.84 24.33
N ALA A 243 35.01 3.15 24.36
CA ALA A 243 34.57 3.90 25.53
C ALA A 243 34.15 5.31 25.09
N ARG A 244 32.85 5.56 24.97
CA ARG A 244 32.29 6.91 25.13
C ARG A 244 31.12 6.83 26.09
N GLY A 245 31.34 7.41 27.26
CA GLY A 245 30.35 7.63 28.28
C GLY A 245 29.35 8.70 27.86
N SER A 246 28.11 8.41 28.21
CA SER A 246 27.04 9.30 28.65
C SER A 246 27.44 10.69 29.14
N PHE A 247 26.75 11.72 28.67
CA PHE A 247 26.38 12.86 29.52
C PHE A 247 25.06 13.50 29.09
N LEU A 248 24.38 14.08 30.08
CA LEU A 248 22.95 14.32 30.22
C LEU A 248 22.42 15.63 29.61
N ARG A 249 21.11 15.59 29.31
CA ARG A 249 20.05 16.62 29.41
C ARG A 249 20.42 18.12 29.50
N SER A 250 19.67 18.94 28.75
CA SER A 250 18.90 20.05 29.33
C SER A 250 17.76 20.51 28.42
N ASP A 251 16.60 20.69 29.03
CA ASP A 251 15.37 21.26 28.50
C ASP A 251 15.51 22.73 28.06
N ARG A 252 14.63 23.18 27.14
CA ARG A 252 13.88 24.46 27.27
C ARG A 252 12.82 24.64 26.18
N ASP A 253 11.75 25.29 26.63
CA ASP A 253 10.41 25.46 26.07
C ASP A 253 10.26 26.42 24.85
N ALA A 254 9.23 26.12 24.04
CA ALA A 254 8.19 26.89 23.31
C ALA A 254 8.27 28.45 23.13
N PRO A 255 7.41 29.13 22.30
CA PRO A 255 6.22 28.67 21.54
C PRO A 255 6.09 29.15 20.07
N ARG A 256 5.03 28.65 19.40
CA ARG A 256 4.58 28.95 18.03
C ARG A 256 3.78 30.26 17.97
N GLY A 257 4.06 31.11 16.97
CA GLY A 257 3.26 32.29 16.62
C GLY A 257 2.39 32.04 15.39
N HIS A 258 1.09 32.28 15.55
CA HIS A 258 0.08 32.43 14.50
C HIS A 258 0.16 33.83 13.91
N ASP A 259 0.01 33.98 12.59
CA ASP A 259 -0.56 35.18 11.96
C ASP A 259 -1.03 34.89 10.52
N ARG A 260 -2.30 35.18 10.23
CA ARG A 260 -2.87 35.33 8.88
C ARG A 260 -3.57 36.70 8.81
N PRO A 261 -3.34 37.51 7.77
CA PRO A 261 -4.02 38.80 7.58
C PRO A 261 -5.26 38.68 6.64
N PRO A 262 -6.07 39.76 6.51
CA PRO A 262 -7.54 39.72 6.44
C PRO A 262 -8.15 39.26 5.12
#